data_AF-A0AB34JRS9-F1
#
_entry.id   AF-A0AB34JRS9-F1
#
_cell.length_a   1.000
_cell.length_b   1.000
_cell.length_c   1.000
_cell.angle_alpha   90.00
_cell.angle_beta   90.00
_cell.angle_gamma   90.00
#
_symmetry.space_group_name_H-M   'P 1'
#
loop_
_entity.id
_entity.type
_entity.pdbx_description
1 polymer ?
#
loop_
_entity_poly.entity_id
_entity_poly.type
_entity_poly.pdbx_seq_one_letter_code
_entity_poly.pdbx_strand_id
1 'polypeptide(L)'
;MPQATAGTLLTCDAAMKQFVLHLDDQRRSAGEPSFILKDPGDAVHLLVKPDSVTFIREQMAELQNSNAFSRDEAMPEKGAAEKKGRPKKGGDA
;
A
#
# COMPACT_ATOMS: atom_id res chain seq x y z
N MET A 1 -30.66 -0.42 -27.67
CA MET A 1 -31.33 -0.11 -26.38
C MET A 1 -30.31 0.51 -25.45
N PRO A 2 -30.64 1.57 -24.70
CA PRO A 2 -29.73 2.12 -23.69
C PRO A 2 -29.61 1.12 -22.52
N GLN A 3 -28.38 0.89 -22.06
CA GLN A 3 -28.04 0.07 -20.89
C GLN A 3 -27.65 1.01 -19.75
N ALA A 4 -28.37 0.97 -18.63
CA ALA A 4 -28.07 1.77 -17.45
C ALA A 4 -27.76 0.85 -16.26
N THR A 5 -26.59 1.05 -15.65
CA THR A 5 -26.13 0.27 -14.50
C THR A 5 -25.90 1.22 -13.33
N ALA A 6 -26.58 0.97 -12.21
CA ALA A 6 -26.34 1.70 -10.97
C ALA A 6 -25.03 1.22 -10.32
N GLY A 7 -24.22 2.16 -9.85
CA GLY A 7 -22.92 1.88 -9.23
C GLY A 7 -22.36 3.13 -8.57
N THR A 8 -21.23 2.98 -7.89
CA THR A 8 -20.48 4.10 -7.32
C THR A 8 -19.27 4.40 -8.19
N LEU A 9 -19.13 5.66 -8.61
CA LEU A 9 -17.95 6.13 -9.33
C LEU A 9 -16.85 6.47 -8.32
N LEU A 10 -15.74 5.75 -8.39
CA LEU A 10 -14.54 6.02 -7.61
C LEU A 10 -13.63 6.92 -8.44
N THR A 11 -13.24 8.07 -7.89
CA THR A 11 -12.21 8.95 -8.46
C THR A 11 -10.96 8.88 -7.58
N CYS A 12 -9.84 8.44 -8.14
CA CYS A 12 -8.57 8.27 -7.44
C CYS A 12 -7.39 8.49 -8.40
N ASP A 13 -6.17 8.60 -7.88
CA ASP A 13 -4.98 8.69 -8.74
C ASP A 13 -4.69 7.36 -9.46
N ALA A 14 -3.80 7.42 -10.46
CA ALA A 14 -3.48 6.26 -11.31
C ALA A 14 -2.88 5.08 -10.54
N ALA A 15 -2.07 5.34 -9.50
CA ALA A 15 -1.48 4.26 -8.70
C ALA A 15 -2.56 3.59 -7.84
N MET A 16 -3.45 4.38 -7.26
CA MET A 16 -4.55 3.87 -6.46
C MET A 16 -5.55 3.06 -7.31
N LYS A 17 -5.84 3.50 -8.54
CA LYS A 17 -6.65 2.71 -9.49
C LYS A 17 -6.05 1.32 -9.74
N GLN A 18 -4.74 1.25 -9.97
CA GLN A 18 -4.05 -0.03 -10.18
C GLN A 18 -4.11 -0.94 -8.95
N PHE A 19 -3.98 -0.35 -7.75
CA PHE A 19 -4.15 -1.10 -6.52
C PHE A 19 -5.56 -1.70 -6.37
N VAL A 20 -6.61 -0.92 -6.67
CA VAL A 20 -8.00 -1.41 -6.63
C VAL A 20 -8.24 -2.54 -7.64
N LEU A 21 -7.68 -2.43 -8.85
CA LEU A 21 -7.71 -3.51 -9.85
C LEU A 21 -7.02 -4.78 -9.34
N HIS A 22 -5.90 -4.62 -8.65
CA HIS A 22 -5.17 -5.74 -8.05
C HIS A 22 -5.96 -6.42 -6.93
N LEU A 23 -6.64 -5.67 -6.06
CA LEU A 23 -7.52 -6.22 -5.03
C LEU A 23 -8.67 -7.04 -5.64
N ASP A 24 -9.25 -6.57 -6.74
CA ASP A 24 -10.30 -7.30 -7.44
C ASP A 24 -9.78 -8.61 -8.03
N ASP A 25 -8.56 -8.61 -8.58
CA ASP A 25 -7.92 -9.80 -9.13
C ASP A 25 -7.59 -10.85 -8.05
N GLN A 26 -7.15 -10.41 -6.88
CA GLN A 26 -6.95 -11.29 -5.72
C GLN A 26 -8.27 -11.93 -5.27
N ARG A 27 -9.36 -11.16 -5.20
CA ARG A 27 -10.69 -11.68 -4.86
C ARG A 27 -11.17 -12.71 -5.87
N ARG A 28 -11.05 -12.41 -7.18
CA ARG A 28 -11.39 -13.34 -8.24
C ARG A 28 -10.57 -14.64 -8.14
N SER A 29 -9.29 -14.53 -7.79
CA SER A 29 -8.40 -15.69 -7.58
C SER A 29 -8.80 -16.54 -6.36
N ALA A 30 -9.36 -15.90 -5.33
CA ALA A 30 -9.93 -16.57 -4.15
C ALA A 30 -11.34 -17.16 -4.39
N GLY A 31 -11.91 -16.98 -5.59
CA GLY A 31 -13.26 -17.43 -5.93
C GLY A 31 -14.38 -16.47 -5.51
N GLU A 32 -14.04 -15.26 -5.05
CA GLU A 32 -15.01 -14.21 -4.71
C GLU A 32 -15.47 -13.43 -5.96
N PRO A 33 -16.70 -12.91 -5.97
CA PRO A 33 -17.21 -12.13 -7.09
C PRO A 33 -16.47 -10.79 -7.22
N SER A 34 -16.19 -10.38 -8.45
CA SER A 34 -15.63 -9.06 -8.75
C SER A 34 -16.54 -7.94 -8.24
N PHE A 35 -15.93 -6.89 -7.70
CA PHE A 35 -16.62 -5.68 -7.26
C PHE A 35 -16.52 -4.54 -8.27
N ILE A 36 -15.74 -4.70 -9.34
CA ILE A 36 -15.64 -3.74 -10.44
C ILE A 36 -16.78 -3.99 -11.42
N LEU A 37 -17.61 -2.97 -11.64
CA LEU A 37 -18.71 -3.01 -12.60
C LEU A 37 -18.23 -2.64 -14.00
N LYS A 38 -17.38 -1.61 -14.11
CA LYS A 38 -16.83 -1.16 -15.38
C LYS A 38 -15.57 -0.33 -15.18
N ASP A 39 -14.59 -0.54 -16.05
CA ASP A 39 -13.50 0.39 -16.26
C ASP A 39 -13.84 1.31 -17.46
N PRO A 40 -13.99 2.63 -17.26
CA PRO A 40 -14.23 3.58 -18.35
C PRO A 40 -13.01 3.77 -19.28
N GLY A 41 -11.85 3.19 -18.98
CA GLY A 41 -10.64 3.24 -19.80
C GLY A 41 -9.79 4.49 -19.61
N ASP A 42 -10.10 5.32 -18.62
CA ASP A 42 -9.25 6.44 -18.20
C ASP A 42 -8.26 6.02 -17.09
N ALA A 43 -7.44 6.93 -16.61
CA ALA A 43 -6.44 6.61 -15.59
C ALA A 43 -6.95 6.76 -14.14
N VAL A 44 -8.13 7.36 -13.92
CA VAL A 44 -8.51 7.91 -12.60
C VAL A 44 -9.91 7.52 -12.13
N HIS A 45 -10.73 6.94 -13.00
CA HIS A 45 -12.08 6.51 -12.66
C HIS A 45 -12.23 4.99 -12.72
N LEU A 46 -13.02 4.48 -11.77
CA LEU A 46 -13.51 3.10 -11.75
C LEU A 46 -14.96 3.10 -11.31
N LEU A 47 -15.81 2.33 -12.00
CA LEU A 47 -17.19 2.10 -11.55
C LEU A 47 -17.23 0.80 -10.74
N VAL A 48 -17.62 0.89 -9.47
CA VAL A 48 -17.62 -0.22 -8.52
C VAL A 48 -19.00 -0.46 -7.91
N LYS A 49 -19.20 -1.64 -7.33
CA LYS A 49 -20.40 -1.96 -6.54
C LYS A 49 -20.46 -1.09 -5.28
N PRO A 50 -21.64 -0.54 -4.93
CA PRO A 50 -21.81 0.34 -3.77
C PRO A 50 -21.42 -0.36 -2.45
N ASP A 51 -21.70 -1.64 -2.32
CA ASP A 51 -21.42 -2.41 -1.11
C ASP A 51 -19.92 -2.60 -0.84
N SER A 52 -19.09 -2.45 -1.87
CA SER A 52 -17.64 -2.66 -1.78
C SER A 52 -16.87 -1.38 -1.44
N VAL A 53 -17.52 -0.23 -1.38
CA VAL A 53 -16.88 1.07 -1.13
C VAL A 53 -16.20 1.10 0.23
N THR A 54 -16.84 0.58 1.28
CA THR A 54 -16.28 0.51 2.63
C THR A 54 -15.01 -0.34 2.65
N PHE A 55 -15.06 -1.53 2.07
CA PHE A 55 -13.92 -2.43 1.95
C PHE A 55 -12.74 -1.78 1.21
N ILE A 56 -13.02 -1.14 0.07
CA ILE A 56 -11.98 -0.44 -0.71
C ILE A 56 -11.33 0.66 0.13
N ARG A 57 -12.10 1.45 0.87
CA ARG A 57 -11.58 2.52 1.73
C ARG A 57 -10.68 1.99 2.85
N GLU A 58 -11.06 0.88 3.48
CA GLU A 58 -10.28 0.24 4.54
C GLU A 58 -8.94 -0.26 3.99
N GLN A 59 -8.97 -0.98 2.86
CA GLN A 59 -7.76 -1.48 2.20
C GLN A 59 -6.81 -0.36 1.74
N MET A 60 -7.35 0.75 1.26
CA MET A 60 -6.55 1.92 0.91
C MET A 60 -5.89 2.57 2.14
N ALA A 61 -6.60 2.66 3.26
CA ALA A 61 -6.06 3.21 4.50
C ALA A 61 -4.95 2.31 5.06
N GLU A 62 -5.13 0.99 5.02
CA GLU A 62 -4.12 0.01 5.41
C GLU A 62 -2.86 0.12 4.53
N LEU A 63 -3.04 0.23 3.20
CA LEU A 63 -1.93 0.43 2.27
C LEU A 63 -1.15 1.72 2.56
N GLN A 64 -1.84 2.81 2.89
CA GLN A 64 -1.18 4.06 3.25
C GLN A 64 -0.40 3.91 4.55
N ASN A 65 -0.96 3.24 5.55
CA ASN A 65 -0.30 3.01 6.82
C ASN A 65 0.92 2.08 6.70
N SER A 66 0.84 1.02 5.88
CA SER A 66 1.95 0.08 5.68
C SER A 66 3.11 0.69 4.89
N ASN A 67 2.82 1.63 3.98
CA ASN A 67 3.84 2.29 3.16
C ASN A 67 4.37 3.59 3.80
N ALA A 68 3.71 4.12 4.82
CA ALA A 68 4.17 5.26 5.59
C ALA A 68 5.09 4.80 6.73
N PHE A 69 6.40 4.83 6.50
CA PHE A 69 7.35 4.78 7.62
C PHE A 69 7.13 6.02 8.50
N SER A 70 6.64 5.81 9.71
CA SER A 70 6.60 6.87 10.71
C SER A 70 8.04 7.30 11.03
N ARG A 71 8.34 8.60 10.94
CA ARG A 71 9.70 9.15 11.18
C ARG A 71 10.23 8.85 12.58
N ASP A 72 9.40 8.37 13.50
CA ASP A 72 9.79 8.00 14.86
C ASP A 72 10.59 6.68 14.96
N GLU A 73 10.52 5.79 13.96
CA GLU A 73 11.27 4.52 13.96
C GLU A 73 12.61 4.57 13.20
N ALA A 74 12.94 5.71 12.56
CA ALA A 74 14.10 5.83 11.67
C ALA A 74 15.44 6.11 12.37
N MET A 75 15.52 5.99 13.70
CA MET A 75 16.78 6.14 14.43
C MET A 75 17.05 4.91 15.31
N PRO A 76 17.87 3.93 14.87
CA PRO A 76 18.69 3.20 15.82
C PRO A 76 19.58 4.22 16.52
N GLU A 77 19.29 4.45 17.80
CA GLU A 77 20.11 5.24 18.71
C GLU A 77 21.57 4.81 18.55
N LYS A 78 22.44 5.73 18.11
CA LYS A 78 23.89 5.55 18.20
C LYS A 78 24.28 5.58 19.68
N GLY A 79 24.07 4.45 20.37
CA GLY A 79 24.55 4.17 21.72
C GLY A 79 25.98 3.63 21.68
N ALA A 80 26.81 4.10 22.61
CA ALA A 80 28.25 4.12 22.54
C ALA A 80 28.97 2.81 22.96
N ALA A 81 30.28 2.80 22.62
CA ALA A 81 31.40 2.15 23.33
C ALA A 81 31.77 0.69 23.02
N GLU A 82 32.80 0.52 22.19
CA GLU A 82 33.89 -0.42 22.53
C GLU A 82 35.23 0.11 21.99
N LYS A 83 35.93 0.93 22.79
CA LYS A 83 37.37 1.14 22.62
C LYS A 83 38.10 -0.13 23.07
N LYS A 84 38.15 -1.16 22.22
CA LYS A 84 39.05 -2.29 22.43
C LYS A 84 40.49 -1.84 22.16
N GLY A 85 41.32 -2.01 23.20
CA GLY A 85 42.65 -1.46 23.33
C GLY A 85 43.58 -1.73 22.15
N ARG A 86 44.32 -0.69 21.78
CA ARG A 86 45.50 -0.76 20.92
C ARG A 86 46.63 -1.40 21.74
N PRO A 87 47.17 -2.58 21.43
CA PRO A 87 48.36 -3.05 22.11
C PRO A 87 49.53 -2.12 21.75
N LYS A 88 50.08 -1.42 22.75
CA LYS A 88 51.35 -0.71 22.59
C LYS A 88 52.45 -1.76 22.46
N LYS A 89 53.01 -1.91 21.25
CA LYS A 89 54.40 -2.35 21.08
C LYS A 89 55.29 -1.30 21.76
N GLY A 90 55.97 -1.69 22.82
CA GLY A 90 57.10 -0.98 23.41
C GLY A 90 58.11 -2.04 23.81
N GLY A 91 59.26 -2.03 23.14
CA GLY A 91 60.41 -2.82 23.52
C GLY A 91 61.29 -2.10 24.54
N ASP A 92 62.39 -2.78 24.85
CA ASP A 92 63.62 -2.33 25.52
C ASP A 92 63.72 -2.58 27.04
N ALA A 93 64.43 -3.66 27.36
CA ALA A 93 65.45 -3.79 28.40
C ALA A 93 66.37 -4.96 28.04
#